data_AF-A0A378TH29-F1
#
_entry.id   AF-A0A378TH29-F1
#
_cell.length_a   1.000
_cell.length_b   1.000
_cell.length_c   1.000
_cell.angle_alpha   90.00
_cell.angle_beta   90.00
_cell.angle_gamma   90.00
#
_symmetry.space_group_name_H-M   'P 1'
#
loop_
_entity.id
_entity.type
_entity.pdbx_description
1 polymer ?
#
loop_
_entity_poly.entity_id
_entity_poly.type
_entity_poly.pdbx_seq_one_letter_code
_entity_poly.pdbx_strand_id
1 'polypeptide(L)'
;MNDYVRGVLTQFRNDDRVLGWDLWNEPDNPARVYRRVENPDKLDLVAQLLPQVFRWAREVNPSQPLTSGVWEGEWGDAARRTEIAGIQLENSDVITFHSYAPPGEFDFRINELSPWQRPLICTEYMARPEGSTIEGILPVAQRRNVGTYTWGLIAGKTQTYLPWDSWDRPYVAEPPREWFHDLLHRGGRPYRDREIHTLRTLTGRLDGAPSRHPDSQWRPRRARIVTR
;
A
#
# COMPACT_ATOMS: atom_id res chain seq x y z
N MET A 1 5.97 -17.04 -13.76
CA MET A 1 6.16 -16.10 -12.63
C MET A 1 7.61 -15.93 -12.24
N ASN A 2 8.35 -17.02 -12.00
CA ASN A 2 9.77 -16.97 -11.62
C ASN A 2 10.62 -16.04 -12.53
N ASP A 3 10.63 -16.30 -13.83
CA ASP A 3 11.44 -15.51 -14.78
C ASP A 3 11.06 -14.02 -14.80
N TYR A 4 9.78 -13.70 -14.61
CA TYR A 4 9.31 -12.31 -14.52
C TYR A 4 9.87 -11.62 -13.26
N VAL A 5 9.70 -12.25 -12.10
CA VAL A 5 10.19 -11.73 -10.81
C VAL A 5 11.70 -11.53 -10.89
N ARG A 6 12.44 -12.56 -11.33
CA ARG A 6 13.90 -12.48 -11.44
C ARG A 6 14.36 -11.45 -12.47
N GLY A 7 13.70 -11.40 -13.63
CA GLY A 7 14.05 -10.48 -14.71
C GLY A 7 13.94 -9.02 -14.29
N VAL A 8 12.78 -8.63 -13.74
CA VAL A 8 12.55 -7.25 -13.28
C VAL A 8 13.50 -6.89 -12.13
N LEU A 9 13.60 -7.74 -11.12
CA LEU A 9 14.48 -7.45 -9.97
C LEU A 9 15.94 -7.39 -10.39
N THR A 10 16.43 -8.30 -11.23
CA THR A 10 17.83 -8.32 -11.65
C THR A 10 18.21 -7.04 -12.38
N GLN A 11 17.30 -6.50 -13.21
CA GLN A 11 17.53 -5.27 -13.95
C GLN A 11 17.74 -4.05 -13.04
N PHE A 12 17.02 -3.98 -11.92
CA PHE A 12 16.99 -2.80 -11.04
C PHE A 12 17.57 -3.03 -9.64
N ARG A 13 18.18 -4.19 -9.38
CA ARG A 13 18.63 -4.64 -8.04
C ARG A 13 19.56 -3.68 -7.29
N ASN A 14 20.22 -2.76 -7.99
CA ASN A 14 21.13 -1.77 -7.42
C ASN A 14 20.72 -0.32 -7.77
N ASP A 15 19.51 -0.11 -8.27
CA ASP A 15 19.01 1.23 -8.61
C ASP A 15 18.51 1.94 -7.34
N ASP A 16 19.26 2.95 -6.90
CA ASP A 16 18.95 3.70 -5.68
C ASP A 16 17.66 4.54 -5.78
N ARG A 17 17.04 4.64 -6.97
CA ARG A 17 15.73 5.28 -7.14
C ARG A 17 14.57 4.36 -6.75
N VAL A 18 14.80 3.05 -6.69
CA VAL A 18 13.82 2.08 -6.19
C VAL A 18 13.93 2.05 -4.67
N LEU A 19 12.81 2.26 -3.98
CA LEU A 19 12.78 2.34 -2.51
C LEU A 19 12.43 1.00 -1.85
N GLY A 20 11.80 0.09 -2.59
CA GLY A 20 11.33 -1.21 -2.11
C GLY A 20 10.56 -1.94 -3.21
N TRP A 21 10.34 -3.22 -3.00
CA TRP A 21 9.62 -4.09 -3.92
C TRP A 21 8.38 -4.65 -3.24
N ASP A 22 7.21 -4.16 -3.64
CA ASP A 22 5.96 -4.86 -3.37
C ASP A 22 5.84 -6.01 -4.36
N LEU A 23 6.04 -7.22 -3.86
CA LEU A 23 6.10 -8.43 -4.67
C LEU A 23 4.73 -8.89 -5.14
N TRP A 24 3.69 -8.61 -4.34
CA TRP A 24 2.31 -8.98 -4.66
C TRP A 24 1.34 -8.19 -3.77
N ASN A 25 0.51 -7.36 -4.39
CA ASN A 25 -0.39 -6.41 -3.73
C ASN A 25 -1.41 -7.06 -2.78
N GLU A 26 -2.41 -7.75 -3.33
CA GLU A 26 -3.49 -8.43 -2.59
C GLU A 26 -3.73 -9.80 -3.23
N PRO A 27 -2.84 -10.76 -3.00
CA PRO A 27 -2.81 -11.98 -3.79
C PRO A 27 -4.05 -12.87 -3.60
N ASP A 28 -4.70 -12.75 -2.44
CA ASP A 28 -5.92 -13.46 -2.06
C ASP A 28 -7.22 -12.72 -2.43
N ASN A 29 -7.18 -11.42 -2.77
CA ASN A 29 -8.39 -10.60 -2.97
C ASN A 29 -9.32 -11.19 -4.04
N PRO A 30 -10.54 -11.63 -3.68
CA PRO A 30 -11.49 -12.22 -4.61
C PRO A 30 -12.04 -11.16 -5.57
N ALA A 31 -12.06 -11.46 -6.86
CA ALA A 31 -12.65 -10.56 -7.82
C ALA A 31 -14.07 -11.01 -8.19
N ARG A 32 -15.10 -10.35 -7.62
CA ARG A 32 -16.52 -10.68 -7.88
C ARG A 32 -16.85 -10.78 -9.37
N VAL A 33 -16.26 -9.91 -10.20
CA VAL A 33 -16.45 -9.89 -11.66
C VAL A 33 -15.85 -11.11 -12.37
N TYR A 34 -14.84 -11.75 -11.77
CA TYR A 34 -14.17 -12.94 -12.29
C TYR A 34 -14.58 -14.24 -11.58
N ARG A 35 -15.54 -14.19 -10.65
CA ARG A 35 -15.96 -15.36 -9.84
C ARG A 35 -16.30 -16.63 -10.64
N ARG A 36 -16.67 -16.51 -11.92
CA ARG A 36 -17.01 -17.64 -12.80
C ARG A 36 -15.78 -18.39 -13.34
N VAL A 37 -14.63 -17.71 -13.37
CA VAL A 37 -13.37 -18.22 -13.92
C VAL A 37 -12.26 -18.28 -12.86
N GLU A 38 -12.52 -17.76 -11.67
CA GLU A 38 -11.61 -17.82 -10.54
C GLU A 38 -11.41 -19.28 -10.13
N ASN A 39 -10.15 -19.66 -9.90
CA ASN A 39 -9.82 -21.01 -9.50
C ASN A 39 -10.37 -21.26 -8.08
N PRO A 40 -11.16 -22.33 -7.85
CA PRO A 40 -11.69 -22.63 -6.51
C PRO A 40 -10.58 -22.77 -5.46
N ASP A 41 -9.39 -23.24 -5.85
CA ASP A 41 -8.26 -23.48 -4.95
C ASP A 41 -7.29 -22.28 -4.90
N LYS A 42 -7.74 -21.08 -5.30
CA LYS A 42 -6.89 -19.88 -5.40
C LYS A 42 -6.09 -19.62 -4.13
N LEU A 43 -6.73 -19.69 -2.96
CA LEU A 43 -6.06 -19.38 -1.68
C LEU A 43 -4.91 -20.35 -1.42
N ASP A 44 -5.14 -21.65 -1.61
CA ASP A 44 -4.10 -22.69 -1.45
C ASP A 44 -2.96 -22.50 -2.45
N LEU A 45 -3.29 -22.17 -3.70
CA LEU A 45 -2.28 -21.91 -4.74
C LEU A 45 -1.45 -20.66 -4.42
N VAL A 46 -2.08 -19.61 -3.89
CA VAL A 46 -1.39 -18.39 -3.45
C VAL A 46 -0.50 -18.69 -2.25
N ALA A 47 -1.00 -19.40 -1.24
CA ALA A 47 -0.22 -19.79 -0.06
C ALA A 47 1.01 -20.62 -0.44
N GLN A 48 0.90 -21.48 -1.46
CA GLN A 48 2.05 -22.24 -1.99
C GLN A 48 3.01 -21.39 -2.82
N LEU A 49 2.52 -20.38 -3.56
CA LEU A 49 3.32 -19.62 -4.51
C LEU A 49 4.01 -18.40 -3.89
N LEU A 50 3.35 -17.70 -2.97
CA LEU A 50 3.87 -16.47 -2.37
C LEU A 50 5.23 -16.64 -1.67
N PRO A 51 5.48 -17.70 -0.86
CA PRO A 51 6.80 -17.96 -0.29
C PRO A 51 7.88 -18.15 -1.37
N GLN A 52 7.51 -18.73 -2.52
CA GLN A 52 8.43 -18.92 -3.63
C GLN A 52 8.78 -17.59 -4.30
N VAL A 53 7.82 -16.65 -4.42
CA VAL A 53 8.06 -15.30 -4.93
C VAL A 53 9.08 -14.56 -4.06
N PHE A 54 8.90 -14.59 -2.74
CA PHE A 54 9.88 -14.03 -1.80
C PHE A 54 11.24 -14.70 -1.96
N ARG A 55 11.31 -16.04 -2.02
CA ARG A 55 12.56 -16.78 -2.24
C ARG A 55 13.26 -16.35 -3.54
N TRP A 56 12.55 -16.29 -4.67
CA TRP A 56 13.13 -15.87 -5.94
C TRP A 56 13.65 -14.43 -5.89
N ALA A 57 12.93 -13.54 -5.23
CA ALA A 57 13.37 -12.17 -5.01
C ALA A 57 14.63 -12.09 -4.15
N ARG A 58 14.72 -12.88 -3.07
CA ARG A 58 15.90 -12.97 -2.22
C ARG A 58 17.11 -13.55 -2.96
N GLU A 59 16.92 -14.52 -3.84
CA GLU A 59 17.98 -15.11 -4.66
C GLU A 59 18.60 -14.11 -5.65
N VAL A 60 17.84 -13.10 -6.10
CA VAL A 60 18.38 -11.99 -6.90
C VAL A 60 19.26 -11.04 -6.06
N ASN A 61 19.01 -11.00 -4.75
CA ASN A 61 19.68 -10.16 -3.77
C ASN A 61 19.64 -8.66 -4.12
N PRO A 62 18.43 -8.05 -4.24
CA PRO A 62 18.29 -6.61 -4.42
C PRO A 62 18.74 -5.83 -3.18
N SER A 63 19.25 -4.62 -3.39
CA SER A 63 19.65 -3.71 -2.31
C SER A 63 18.45 -3.11 -1.57
N GLN A 64 17.27 -3.13 -2.19
CA GLN A 64 16.02 -2.59 -1.67
C GLN A 64 15.23 -3.63 -0.85
N PRO A 65 14.42 -3.20 0.15
CA PRO A 65 13.58 -4.09 0.94
C PRO A 65 12.46 -4.74 0.12
N LEU A 66 12.02 -5.93 0.54
CA LEU A 66 10.89 -6.66 -0.02
C LEU A 66 9.65 -6.53 0.87
N THR A 67 8.46 -6.53 0.26
CA THR A 67 7.19 -6.49 0.96
C THR A 67 6.06 -7.14 0.16
N SER A 68 4.94 -7.43 0.82
CA SER A 68 3.64 -7.79 0.24
C SER A 68 2.57 -7.44 1.27
N GLY A 69 1.54 -6.70 0.87
CA GLY A 69 0.65 -5.99 1.78
C GLY A 69 -0.51 -6.82 2.32
N VAL A 70 -0.76 -6.74 3.63
CA VAL A 70 -1.99 -7.26 4.24
C VAL A 70 -3.13 -6.26 4.06
N TRP A 71 -4.34 -6.71 3.70
CA TRP A 71 -5.44 -5.81 3.34
C TRP A 71 -6.78 -6.18 3.98
N GLU A 72 -7.00 -7.45 4.32
CA GLU A 72 -8.21 -7.95 4.96
C GLU A 72 -7.89 -8.84 6.17
N GLY A 73 -8.86 -8.97 7.09
CA GLY A 73 -8.81 -9.91 8.20
C GLY A 73 -8.25 -9.32 9.49
N GLU A 74 -7.67 -10.19 10.32
CA GLU A 74 -7.10 -9.86 11.63
C GLU A 74 -5.60 -10.13 11.58
N TRP A 75 -4.79 -9.19 12.06
CA TRP A 75 -3.33 -9.23 11.91
C TRP A 75 -2.60 -9.30 13.24
N GLY A 76 -3.23 -8.82 14.32
CA GLY A 76 -2.62 -8.76 15.65
C GLY A 76 -2.52 -10.12 16.36
N ASP A 77 -3.45 -11.04 16.08
CA ASP A 77 -3.48 -12.37 16.69
C ASP A 77 -3.01 -13.44 15.68
N ALA A 78 -1.85 -14.05 15.97
CA ALA A 78 -1.28 -15.11 15.14
C ALA A 78 -2.21 -16.33 14.98
N ALA A 79 -3.07 -16.63 15.95
CA ALA A 79 -4.01 -17.75 15.85
C ALA A 79 -5.22 -17.45 14.95
N ARG A 80 -5.48 -16.17 14.65
CA ARG A 80 -6.60 -15.72 13.80
C ARG A 80 -6.17 -15.22 12.44
N ARG A 81 -4.86 -15.02 12.21
CA ARG A 81 -4.31 -14.63 10.92
C ARG A 81 -4.57 -15.70 9.86
N THR A 82 -4.88 -15.28 8.65
CA THR A 82 -4.87 -16.17 7.49
C THR A 82 -3.43 -16.63 7.21
N GLU A 83 -3.27 -17.78 6.58
CA GLU A 83 -1.95 -18.30 6.19
C GLU A 83 -1.19 -17.30 5.30
N ILE A 84 -1.91 -16.68 4.34
CA ILE A 84 -1.34 -15.71 3.39
C ILE A 84 -0.87 -14.44 4.12
N ALA A 85 -1.68 -13.89 5.03
CA ALA A 85 -1.25 -12.75 5.85
C ALA A 85 -0.05 -13.12 6.75
N GLY A 86 -0.01 -14.36 7.25
CA GLY A 86 1.15 -14.93 7.93
C GLY A 86 2.42 -14.83 7.09
N ILE A 87 2.39 -15.40 5.89
CA ILE A 87 3.50 -15.40 4.93
C ILE A 87 3.95 -13.97 4.61
N GLN A 88 3.01 -13.07 4.32
CA GLN A 88 3.29 -11.67 3.98
C GLN A 88 4.05 -10.96 5.11
N LEU A 89 3.52 -11.01 6.34
CA LEU A 89 4.11 -10.33 7.48
C LEU A 89 5.47 -10.90 7.87
N GLU A 90 5.63 -12.22 7.81
CA GLU A 90 6.85 -12.90 8.21
C GLU A 90 8.01 -12.61 7.25
N ASN A 91 7.75 -12.60 5.93
CA ASN A 91 8.78 -12.49 4.89
C ASN A 91 9.13 -11.03 4.50
N SER A 92 8.28 -10.06 4.85
CA SER A 92 8.44 -8.65 4.46
C SER A 92 9.48 -7.91 5.31
N ASP A 93 10.47 -7.27 4.69
CA ASP A 93 11.47 -6.43 5.38
C ASP A 93 10.84 -5.15 5.97
N VAL A 94 9.85 -4.62 5.26
CA VAL A 94 9.02 -3.47 5.63
C VAL A 94 7.58 -3.96 5.57
N ILE A 95 6.81 -3.73 6.63
CA ILE A 95 5.42 -4.17 6.66
C ILE A 95 4.58 -3.15 5.88
N THR A 96 3.88 -3.63 4.87
CA THR A 96 2.89 -2.86 4.13
C THR A 96 1.49 -3.36 4.45
N PHE A 97 0.53 -2.45 4.39
CA PHE A 97 -0.88 -2.78 4.59
C PHE A 97 -1.79 -1.83 3.83
N HIS A 98 -3.02 -2.24 3.58
CA HIS A 98 -4.05 -1.41 2.98
C HIS A 98 -5.10 -1.05 4.01
N SER A 99 -5.65 0.16 3.94
CA SER A 99 -6.74 0.56 4.81
C SER A 99 -7.56 1.69 4.20
N TYR A 100 -8.80 1.35 3.85
CA TYR A 100 -9.83 2.29 3.43
C TYR A 100 -10.76 2.70 4.58
N ALA A 101 -10.36 2.41 5.82
CA ALA A 101 -11.15 2.63 7.03
C ALA A 101 -11.05 4.08 7.54
N PRO A 102 -12.01 4.55 8.36
CA PRO A 102 -11.93 5.85 9.00
C PRO A 102 -10.78 5.92 10.03
N PRO A 103 -10.38 7.14 10.49
CA PRO A 103 -9.14 7.35 11.23
C PRO A 103 -8.95 6.50 12.50
N GLY A 104 -10.03 6.21 13.22
CA GLY A 104 -9.96 5.39 14.44
C GLY A 104 -9.60 3.93 14.14
N GLU A 105 -10.21 3.35 13.11
CA GLU A 105 -9.89 1.99 12.69
C GLU A 105 -8.52 1.93 12.00
N PHE A 106 -8.14 2.95 11.24
CA PHE A 106 -6.79 3.06 10.68
C PHE A 106 -5.70 3.03 11.78
N ASP A 107 -5.89 3.75 12.88
CA ASP A 107 -4.96 3.70 14.02
C ASP A 107 -4.96 2.31 14.70
N PHE A 108 -6.12 1.66 14.77
CA PHE A 108 -6.22 0.28 15.25
C PHE A 108 -5.42 -0.70 14.37
N ARG A 109 -5.52 -0.60 13.04
CA ARG A 109 -4.71 -1.40 12.10
C ARG A 109 -3.21 -1.22 12.32
N ILE A 110 -2.76 0.02 12.61
CA ILE A 110 -1.37 0.28 12.99
C ILE A 110 -0.99 -0.45 14.28
N ASN A 111 -1.89 -0.51 15.26
CA ASN A 111 -1.64 -1.21 16.52
C ASN A 111 -1.48 -2.72 16.33
N GLU A 112 -2.26 -3.33 15.43
CA GLU A 112 -2.11 -4.75 15.10
C GLU A 112 -0.73 -5.07 14.53
N LEU A 113 -0.15 -4.14 13.76
CA LEU A 113 1.13 -4.34 13.07
C LEU A 113 2.35 -3.87 13.85
N SER A 114 2.16 -3.00 14.85
CA SER A 114 3.26 -2.44 15.67
C SER A 114 4.16 -3.50 16.36
N PRO A 115 3.65 -4.66 16.83
CA PRO A 115 4.47 -5.71 17.45
C PRO A 115 5.56 -6.29 16.54
N TRP A 116 5.45 -6.15 15.21
CA TRP A 116 6.49 -6.61 14.27
C TRP A 116 7.79 -5.81 14.37
N GLN A 117 7.76 -4.61 14.96
CA GLN A 117 8.93 -3.74 15.12
C GLN A 117 9.70 -3.47 13.82
N ARG A 118 8.98 -3.47 12.69
CA ARG A 118 9.47 -3.15 11.35
C ARG A 118 8.85 -1.82 10.89
N PRO A 119 9.47 -1.09 9.96
CA PRO A 119 8.85 0.10 9.37
C PRO A 119 7.48 -0.25 8.79
N LEU A 120 6.50 0.63 8.97
CA LEU A 120 5.13 0.48 8.49
C LEU A 120 4.84 1.47 7.36
N ILE A 121 4.19 0.99 6.30
CA ILE A 121 3.73 1.82 5.19
C ILE A 121 2.31 1.38 4.82
N CYS A 122 1.34 2.29 4.85
CA CYS A 122 0.04 2.04 4.23
C CYS A 122 0.16 2.29 2.72
N THR A 123 0.15 1.25 1.91
CA THR A 123 0.37 1.34 0.45
C THR A 123 -0.90 1.67 -0.33
N GLU A 124 -2.06 1.50 0.28
CA GLU A 124 -3.33 1.93 -0.28
C GLU A 124 -4.24 2.49 0.81
N TYR A 125 -4.66 3.75 0.64
CA TYR A 125 -5.72 4.36 1.42
C TYR A 125 -6.53 5.35 0.60
N MET A 126 -7.57 5.85 1.27
CA MET A 126 -8.53 6.88 0.89
C MET A 126 -9.71 6.36 0.09
N ALA A 127 -10.80 6.06 0.78
CA ALA A 127 -12.14 5.95 0.22
C ALA A 127 -13.00 7.00 0.93
N ARG A 128 -13.20 8.17 0.29
CA ARG A 128 -13.85 9.31 0.97
C ARG A 128 -15.26 9.01 1.51
N PRO A 129 -16.13 8.29 0.78
CA PRO A 129 -17.45 7.90 1.28
C PRO A 129 -17.40 7.01 2.54
N GLU A 130 -16.31 6.26 2.74
CA GLU A 130 -16.09 5.40 3.91
C GLU A 130 -15.41 6.15 5.08
N GLY A 131 -15.24 7.47 4.97
CA GLY A 131 -14.61 8.30 5.99
C GLY A 131 -13.08 8.24 6.01
N SER A 132 -12.46 7.53 5.07
CA SER A 132 -11.01 7.54 4.86
C SER A 132 -10.63 8.71 3.96
N THR A 133 -10.09 9.77 4.55
CA THR A 133 -9.77 11.06 3.89
C THR A 133 -8.33 11.49 4.15
N ILE A 134 -7.80 12.41 3.33
CA ILE A 134 -6.46 13.00 3.56
C ILE A 134 -6.37 13.64 4.94
N GLU A 135 -7.38 14.41 5.33
CA GLU A 135 -7.43 15.16 6.58
C GLU A 135 -7.63 14.26 7.80
N GLY A 136 -8.26 13.10 7.61
CA GLY A 136 -8.43 12.10 8.67
C GLY A 136 -7.21 11.21 8.85
N ILE A 137 -6.66 10.67 7.76
CA ILE A 137 -5.66 9.60 7.78
C ILE A 137 -4.24 10.14 7.95
N LEU A 138 -3.85 11.17 7.19
CA LEU A 138 -2.45 11.62 7.21
C LEU A 138 -1.99 12.15 8.58
N PRO A 139 -2.80 12.89 9.36
CA PRO A 139 -2.39 13.26 10.71
C PRO A 139 -2.19 12.07 11.65
N VAL A 140 -2.98 10.99 11.50
CA VAL A 140 -2.77 9.75 12.26
C VAL A 140 -1.45 9.11 11.84
N ALA A 141 -1.25 8.90 10.55
CA ALA A 141 -0.04 8.30 10.01
C ALA A 141 1.23 9.06 10.43
N GLN A 142 1.21 10.40 10.39
CA GLN A 142 2.33 11.23 10.85
C GLN A 142 2.62 11.03 12.34
N ARG A 143 1.60 11.07 13.21
CA ARG A 143 1.79 10.86 14.67
C ARG A 143 2.32 9.46 14.98
N ARG A 144 1.95 8.46 14.19
CA ARG A 144 2.37 7.07 14.35
C ARG A 144 3.66 6.73 13.59
N ASN A 145 4.25 7.70 12.87
CA ASN A 145 5.44 7.52 12.02
C ASN A 145 5.26 6.39 10.97
N VAL A 146 4.12 6.42 10.27
CA VAL A 146 3.75 5.46 9.22
C VAL A 146 3.77 6.15 7.86
N GLY A 147 4.43 5.54 6.88
CA GLY A 147 4.42 6.00 5.49
C GLY A 147 3.04 5.78 4.84
N THR A 148 2.66 6.57 3.84
CA THR A 148 1.37 6.39 3.17
C THR A 148 1.47 6.64 1.66
N TYR A 149 0.75 5.84 0.87
CA TYR A 149 0.52 6.03 -0.55
C TYR A 149 -0.97 6.10 -0.82
N THR A 150 -1.41 7.14 -1.52
CA THR A 150 -2.80 7.25 -1.94
C THR A 150 -3.09 6.25 -3.05
N TRP A 151 -4.22 5.55 -2.96
CA TRP A 151 -4.72 4.82 -4.11
C TRP A 151 -5.26 5.84 -5.11
N GLY A 152 -4.73 5.87 -6.34
CA GLY A 152 -5.06 6.92 -7.29
C GLY A 152 -4.43 8.29 -6.96
N LEU A 153 -4.42 9.16 -7.96
CA LEU A 153 -3.80 10.49 -7.85
C LEU A 153 -4.47 11.49 -8.80
N ILE A 154 -4.62 11.08 -10.06
CA ILE A 154 -5.17 11.92 -11.14
C ILE A 154 -6.34 11.19 -11.77
N ALA A 155 -7.46 11.90 -11.95
CA ALA A 155 -8.66 11.44 -12.65
C ALA A 155 -8.37 11.09 -14.11
N GLY A 156 -7.85 9.88 -14.34
CA GLY A 156 -7.22 9.48 -15.60
C GLY A 156 -7.68 8.13 -16.11
N LYS A 157 -6.72 7.37 -16.64
CA LYS A 157 -6.96 6.07 -17.30
C LYS A 157 -7.55 5.01 -16.36
N THR A 158 -7.13 5.02 -15.10
CA THR A 158 -7.57 4.05 -14.08
C THR A 158 -8.93 4.38 -13.48
N GLN A 159 -9.41 5.62 -13.66
CA GLN A 159 -10.73 6.09 -13.22
C GLN A 159 -11.02 5.84 -11.72
N THR A 160 -9.99 5.91 -10.88
CA THR A 160 -10.05 5.69 -9.43
C THR A 160 -10.82 6.78 -8.67
N TYR A 161 -11.22 7.87 -9.33
CA TYR A 161 -12.21 8.83 -8.80
C TYR A 161 -13.64 8.28 -8.81
N LEU A 162 -13.94 7.21 -9.55
CA LEU A 162 -15.24 6.55 -9.54
C LEU A 162 -15.32 5.55 -8.36
N PRO A 163 -16.49 5.37 -7.73
CA PRO A 163 -16.64 4.38 -6.67
C PRO A 163 -16.53 2.94 -7.18
N TRP A 164 -16.27 1.99 -6.28
CA TRP A 164 -16.13 0.57 -6.63
C TRP A 164 -17.39 -0.03 -7.29
N ASP A 165 -18.59 0.50 -7.01
CA ASP A 165 -19.83 0.04 -7.66
C ASP A 165 -19.95 0.47 -9.13
N SER A 166 -19.03 1.31 -9.63
CA SER A 166 -19.04 1.79 -11.02
C SER A 166 -18.90 0.69 -12.07
N TRP A 167 -18.39 -0.48 -11.68
CA TRP A 167 -18.38 -1.69 -12.50
C TRP A 167 -19.78 -2.21 -12.84
N ASP A 168 -20.74 -2.05 -11.91
CA ASP A 168 -22.13 -2.46 -12.12
C ASP A 168 -23.04 -1.29 -12.48
N ARG A 169 -22.75 -0.10 -11.91
CA ARG A 169 -23.52 1.13 -12.07
C ARG A 169 -22.67 2.22 -12.73
N PRO A 170 -22.69 2.33 -14.07
CA PRO A 170 -21.90 3.34 -14.76
C PRO A 170 -22.34 4.77 -14.42
N TYR A 171 -21.39 5.61 -14.04
CA TYR A 171 -21.60 7.04 -13.73
C TYR A 171 -21.53 7.92 -14.99
N VAL A 172 -22.22 7.51 -16.06
CA VAL A 172 -22.19 8.18 -17.38
C VAL A 172 -23.19 9.33 -17.50
N ALA A 173 -24.38 9.17 -16.91
CA ALA A 173 -25.42 10.19 -16.94
C ALA A 173 -25.23 11.23 -15.81
N GLU A 174 -24.79 10.76 -14.64
CA GLU A 174 -24.57 11.58 -13.46
C GLU A 174 -23.21 11.22 -12.84
N PRO A 175 -22.30 12.20 -12.64
CA PRO A 175 -21.04 11.94 -11.97
C PRO A 175 -21.27 11.60 -10.50
N PRO A 176 -20.33 10.88 -9.84
CA PRO A 176 -20.46 10.60 -8.42
C PRO A 176 -20.47 11.91 -7.62
N ARG A 177 -21.33 11.99 -6.61
CA ARG A 177 -21.46 13.17 -5.73
C ARG A 177 -20.13 13.53 -5.06
N GLU A 178 -19.34 12.51 -4.74
CA GLU A 178 -18.01 12.65 -4.15
C GLU A 178 -17.05 11.74 -4.92
N TRP A 179 -15.84 12.23 -5.20
CA TRP A 179 -14.80 11.41 -5.80
C TRP A 179 -14.28 10.40 -4.80
N PHE A 180 -13.94 9.23 -5.31
CA PHE A 180 -13.51 8.13 -4.50
C PHE A 180 -12.06 8.29 -4.06
N HIS A 181 -11.08 8.03 -4.94
CA HIS A 181 -9.67 8.03 -4.56
C HIS A 181 -8.79 9.13 -5.19
N ASP A 182 -9.09 9.66 -6.38
CA ASP A 182 -8.16 10.63 -6.99
C ASP A 182 -8.16 12.00 -6.27
N LEU A 183 -7.01 12.68 -6.32
CA LEU A 183 -6.79 14.01 -5.71
C LEU A 183 -6.81 15.15 -6.73
N LEU A 184 -6.49 14.86 -7.99
CA LEU A 184 -6.28 15.85 -9.04
C LEU A 184 -7.17 15.59 -10.24
N HIS A 185 -7.68 16.64 -10.85
CA HIS A 185 -8.20 16.58 -12.21
C HIS A 185 -7.08 16.32 -13.22
N ARG A 186 -7.43 15.90 -14.45
CA ARG A 186 -6.46 15.65 -15.54
C ARG A 186 -5.48 16.80 -15.77
N GLY A 187 -5.92 18.04 -15.58
CA GLY A 187 -5.09 19.25 -15.73
C GLY A 187 -4.24 19.60 -14.51
N GLY A 188 -4.15 18.74 -13.50
CA GLY A 188 -3.39 18.97 -12.26
C GLY A 188 -4.08 19.89 -11.24
N ARG A 189 -5.26 20.43 -11.56
CA ARG A 189 -6.06 21.18 -10.58
C ARG A 189 -6.49 20.25 -9.44
N PRO A 190 -6.36 20.67 -8.17
CA PRO A 190 -6.91 19.92 -7.04
C PRO A 190 -8.41 19.65 -7.20
N TYR A 191 -8.86 18.46 -6.78
CA TYR A 191 -10.28 18.18 -6.56
C TYR A 191 -10.80 18.95 -5.34
N ARG A 192 -10.00 18.95 -4.25
CA ARG A 192 -10.26 19.69 -3.02
C ARG A 192 -9.00 20.40 -2.55
N ASP A 193 -9.03 21.74 -2.52
CA ASP A 193 -7.88 22.54 -2.11
C ASP A 193 -7.41 22.24 -0.68
N ARG A 194 -8.35 21.95 0.23
CA ARG A 194 -8.06 21.60 1.62
C ARG A 194 -7.22 20.33 1.77
N GLU A 195 -7.40 19.34 0.90
CA GLU A 195 -6.62 18.09 0.93
C GLU A 195 -5.16 18.38 0.55
N ILE A 196 -4.96 19.18 -0.50
CA ILE A 196 -3.63 19.62 -0.94
C ILE A 196 -2.97 20.52 0.09
N HIS A 197 -3.74 21.39 0.75
CA HIS A 197 -3.25 22.19 1.87
C HIS A 197 -2.72 21.30 3.00
N THR A 198 -3.52 20.32 3.48
CA THR A 198 -3.10 19.36 4.51
C THR A 198 -1.83 18.62 4.11
N LEU A 199 -1.75 18.10 2.87
CA LEU A 199 -0.55 17.44 2.34
C LEU A 199 0.69 18.35 2.42
N ARG A 200 0.58 19.61 2.00
CA ARG A 200 1.69 20.56 2.05
C ARG A 200 2.07 20.93 3.48
N THR A 201 1.11 21.08 4.39
CA THR A 201 1.39 21.31 5.82
C THR A 201 2.18 20.17 6.41
N LEU A 202 1.72 18.93 6.25
CA LEU A 202 2.33 17.76 6.87
C LEU A 202 3.69 17.40 6.27
N THR A 203 3.94 17.77 5.02
CA THR A 203 5.24 17.59 4.34
C THR A 203 6.20 18.77 4.54
N GLY A 204 5.82 19.80 5.30
CA GLY A 204 6.66 20.96 5.56
C GLY A 204 6.91 21.84 4.34
N ARG A 205 5.98 21.86 3.36
CA ARG A 205 6.10 22.62 2.10
C ARG A 205 5.34 23.95 2.10
N LEU A 206 4.63 24.29 3.18
CA LEU A 206 3.95 25.59 3.32
C LEU A 206 4.81 26.65 3.98
N ASP A 207 5.70 26.26 4.89
CA ASP A 207 6.64 27.17 5.50
C ASP A 207 7.91 27.12 4.67
N GLY A 208 8.43 28.27 4.22
CA GLY A 208 9.76 28.39 3.59
C GLY A 208 10.93 28.01 4.52
N ALA A 209 10.68 27.16 5.52
CA ALA A 209 11.67 26.50 6.33
C ALA A 209 12.49 25.56 5.44
N PRO A 210 13.84 25.62 5.50
CA PRO A 210 14.66 24.64 4.81
C PRO A 210 14.23 23.25 5.26
N SER A 211 14.12 22.33 4.29
CA SER A 211 13.81 20.93 4.55
C SER A 211 14.63 20.44 5.73
N ARG A 212 14.01 19.87 6.76
CA ARG A 212 14.72 19.19 7.85
C ARG A 212 15.36 17.86 7.40
N HIS A 213 15.80 17.78 6.15
CA HIS A 213 16.73 16.77 5.65
C HIS A 213 18.07 17.45 5.38
N PRO A 214 18.95 17.55 6.39
CA PRO A 214 20.37 17.75 6.12
C PRO A 214 20.92 16.39 5.72
N ASP A 215 21.19 16.14 4.43
CA ASP A 215 22.07 15.06 3.95
C ASP A 215 21.97 13.69 4.66
N SER A 216 20.79 13.32 5.14
CA SER A 216 20.53 11.95 5.52
C SER A 216 20.11 11.26 4.25
N GLN A 217 21.11 10.74 3.53
CA GLN A 217 20.89 9.56 2.72
C GLN A 217 19.98 8.65 3.54
N TRP A 218 18.74 8.46 3.09
CA TRP A 218 17.94 7.36 3.58
C TRP A 218 18.74 6.11 3.24
N ARG A 219 19.56 5.68 4.20
CA ARG A 219 20.22 4.38 4.15
C ARG A 219 19.23 3.49 4.85
N PRO A 220 18.53 2.58 4.14
CA PRO A 220 17.88 1.50 4.85
C PRO A 220 18.98 0.86 5.68
N ARG A 221 18.85 0.92 7.02
CA ARG A 221 19.68 0.09 7.88
C ARG A 221 19.40 -1.31 7.35
N ARG A 222 20.40 -1.97 6.75
CA ARG A 222 20.28 -3.35 6.31
C ARG A 222 19.58 -4.07 7.44
N ALA A 223 18.35 -4.53 7.20
CA ALA A 223 17.69 -5.42 8.12
C ALA A 223 18.71 -6.54 8.31
N ARG A 224 19.21 -6.71 9.55
CA ARG A 224 20.03 -7.88 9.85
C ARG A 224 19.08 -9.04 9.62
N ILE A 225 19.28 -9.75 8.52
CA ILE A 225 18.67 -11.05 8.29
C ILE A 225 19.15 -11.90 9.46
N VAL A 226 18.30 -12.05 10.48
CA VAL A 226 18.53 -13.02 11.54
C VAL A 226 18.13 -14.34 10.92
N THR A 227 19.08 -15.01 10.28
CA THR A 227 18.95 -16.44 9.98
C THR A 227 18.87 -17.17 11.32
N ARG A 228 17.72 -17.78 11.61
CA ARG A 228 17.68 -18.98 12.44
C ARG A 228 17.49 -20.17 11.51
#